data_AF-A0A5C5VG99-F1
#
_entry.id   AF-A0A5C5VG99-F1
#
_cell.length_a   1.000
_cell.length_b   1.000
_cell.length_c   1.000
_cell.angle_alpha   90.00
_cell.angle_beta   90.00
_cell.angle_gamma   90.00
#
_symmetry.space_group_name_H-M   'P 1'
#
loop_
_entity.id
_entity.type
_entity.pdbx_description
1 polymer ?
#
loop_
_entity_poly.entity_id
_entity_poly.type
_entity_poly.pdbx_seq_one_letter_code
_entity_poly.pdbx_strand_id
1 'polypeptide(L)'
;MSTRYYTENLAKIRYKHLKQALAPTAGPLAGLMAGGLRLALMAGVRLPAAHGDGFPGSERTIDPAELPSAAVAKWAPILEQLRDLGFEPLRTCQDQTVGAKLHYGTTLYNPTGNAVAILEWTRMAGAGGFEENTPLELNAYIDGGPDIVTGVVRRQDIAMADLVQIESAEIVSFDNRRPLGELYAQHRERCAGKDVIAVGEENVEALVDARARQRFDELLQSGLLRELSPDEVKRLAAADVGELHDC
;
A
#
# COMPACT_ATOMS: atom_id res chain seq x y z
N MET A 1 -7.01 -22.07 -11.99
CA MET A 1 -6.77 -20.81 -12.71
C MET A 1 -5.40 -20.30 -12.29
N SER A 2 -4.57 -19.78 -13.20
CA SER A 2 -3.30 -19.16 -12.82
C SER A 2 -3.57 -17.84 -12.09
N THR A 3 -2.88 -17.59 -10.98
CA THR A 3 -2.91 -16.28 -10.29
C THR A 3 -2.51 -15.18 -11.27
N ARG A 4 -3.28 -14.08 -11.26
CA ARG A 4 -2.99 -12.85 -12.01
C ARG A 4 -2.26 -11.89 -11.07
N TYR A 5 -1.23 -11.25 -11.58
CA TYR A 5 -0.42 -10.29 -10.83
C TYR A 5 -0.46 -8.92 -11.50
N TYR A 6 -0.39 -7.88 -10.70
CA TYR A 6 -0.52 -6.50 -11.11
C TYR A 6 0.66 -5.68 -10.59
N THR A 7 0.98 -4.60 -11.28
CA THR A 7 2.03 -3.66 -10.89
C THR A 7 1.61 -2.25 -11.30
N GLU A 8 2.27 -1.24 -10.74
CA GLU A 8 2.08 0.14 -11.11
C GLU A 8 2.54 0.41 -12.55
N ASN A 9 1.73 1.17 -13.25
CA ASN A 9 2.04 1.68 -14.56
C ASN A 9 2.72 3.05 -14.44
N LEU A 10 4.06 3.05 -14.45
CA LEU A 10 4.88 4.26 -14.36
C LEU A 10 4.54 5.30 -15.46
N ALA A 11 3.91 4.90 -16.57
CA ALA A 11 3.44 5.81 -17.62
C ALA A 11 2.30 6.73 -17.16
N LYS A 12 1.62 6.42 -16.05
CA LYS A 12 0.58 7.28 -15.48
C LYS A 12 1.10 8.22 -14.38
N ILE A 13 2.31 7.99 -13.86
CA ILE A 13 2.92 8.86 -12.85
C ILE A 13 3.28 10.22 -13.44
N ARG A 14 2.88 11.32 -12.79
CA ARG A 14 3.16 12.67 -13.31
C ARG A 14 4.67 12.95 -13.28
N TYR A 15 5.15 13.71 -14.26
CA TYR A 15 6.58 14.03 -14.46
C TYR A 15 7.27 14.57 -13.20
N LYS A 16 6.61 15.45 -12.43
CA LYS A 16 7.15 16.02 -11.19
C LYS A 16 7.56 14.92 -10.20
N HIS A 17 6.74 13.88 -10.04
CA HIS A 17 7.00 12.81 -9.08
C HIS A 17 8.04 11.82 -9.61
N LEU A 18 8.03 11.52 -10.92
CA LEU A 18 9.12 10.76 -11.56
C LEU A 18 10.48 11.45 -11.35
N LYS A 19 10.54 12.76 -11.54
CA LYS A 19 11.74 13.56 -11.28
C LYS A 19 12.17 13.49 -9.81
N GLN A 20 11.23 13.59 -8.88
CA GLN A 20 11.52 13.51 -7.45
C GLN A 20 12.04 12.13 -7.05
N ALA A 21 11.43 11.05 -7.53
CA ALA A 21 11.86 9.68 -7.28
C ALA A 21 13.28 9.39 -7.83
N LEU A 22 13.63 10.00 -8.98
CA LEU A 22 14.96 9.87 -9.58
C LEU A 22 16.01 10.82 -8.98
N ALA A 23 15.61 11.84 -8.22
CA ALA A 23 16.54 12.85 -7.69
C ALA A 23 17.65 12.27 -6.77
N PRO A 24 17.38 11.29 -5.88
CA PRO A 24 18.41 10.71 -5.02
C PRO A 24 19.54 10.03 -5.80
N THR A 25 19.24 9.41 -6.93
CA THR A 25 20.21 8.65 -7.74
C THR A 25 20.81 9.47 -8.88
N ALA A 26 20.00 10.29 -9.55
CA ALA A 26 20.40 11.04 -10.76
C ALA A 26 20.75 12.51 -10.48
N GLY A 27 20.46 13.02 -9.28
CA GLY A 27 20.78 14.38 -8.88
C GLY A 27 20.28 15.43 -9.90
N PRO A 28 21.15 16.33 -10.39
CA PRO A 28 20.77 17.34 -11.39
C PRO A 28 20.18 16.78 -12.69
N LEU A 29 20.52 15.53 -13.06
CA LEU A 29 20.06 14.88 -14.30
C LEU A 29 18.68 14.24 -14.16
N ALA A 30 18.09 14.20 -12.96
CA ALA A 30 16.80 13.56 -12.71
C ALA A 30 15.69 14.11 -13.61
N GLY A 31 15.72 15.41 -13.95
CA GLY A 31 14.76 16.01 -14.88
C GLY A 31 14.87 15.48 -16.31
N LEU A 32 16.10 15.30 -16.80
CA LEU A 32 16.35 14.74 -18.13
C LEU A 32 15.99 13.25 -18.17
N MET A 33 16.36 12.49 -17.14
CA MET A 33 16.01 11.07 -17.03
C MET A 33 14.50 10.87 -16.94
N ALA A 34 13.79 11.65 -16.13
CA ALA A 34 12.33 11.61 -16.07
C ALA A 34 11.69 11.94 -17.42
N GLY A 35 12.28 12.89 -18.18
CA GLY A 35 11.79 13.28 -19.51
C GLY A 35 11.99 12.18 -20.54
N GLY A 36 13.19 11.60 -20.59
CA GLY A 36 13.51 10.46 -21.46
C GLY A 36 12.64 9.25 -21.14
N LEU A 37 12.45 8.94 -19.85
CA LEU A 37 11.57 7.87 -19.39
C LEU A 37 10.13 8.10 -19.88
N ARG A 38 9.62 9.33 -19.76
CA ARG A 38 8.28 9.70 -20.22
C ARG A 38 8.13 9.49 -21.73
N LEU A 39 9.12 9.90 -22.51
CA LEU A 39 9.10 9.72 -23.96
C LEU A 39 9.14 8.23 -24.36
N ALA A 40 9.98 7.44 -23.70
CA ALA A 40 10.04 5.99 -23.92
C ALA A 40 8.70 5.32 -23.60
N LEU A 41 8.09 5.67 -22.47
CA LEU A 41 6.78 5.17 -22.06
C LEU A 41 5.66 5.59 -23.04
N MET A 42 5.69 6.83 -23.55
CA MET A 42 4.77 7.30 -24.59
C MET A 42 4.97 6.57 -25.92
N ALA A 43 6.19 6.16 -26.25
CA ALA A 43 6.52 5.34 -27.41
C ALA A 43 6.16 3.85 -27.22
N GLY A 44 5.52 3.48 -26.10
CA GLY A 44 5.07 2.11 -25.82
C GLY A 44 6.14 1.20 -25.21
N VAL A 45 7.30 1.74 -24.84
CA VAL A 45 8.32 0.97 -24.11
C VAL A 45 7.78 0.68 -22.71
N ARG A 46 7.67 -0.61 -22.34
CA ARG A 46 7.26 -1.01 -20.99
C ARG A 46 8.49 -1.13 -20.10
N LEU A 47 8.44 -0.49 -18.94
CA LEU A 47 9.46 -0.71 -17.92
C LEU A 47 9.23 -2.08 -17.28
N PRO A 48 10.30 -2.87 -17.09
CA PRO A 48 10.17 -4.15 -16.42
C PRO A 48 9.72 -3.92 -14.99
N ALA A 49 8.69 -4.64 -14.57
CA ALA A 49 8.24 -4.62 -13.18
C ALA A 49 9.31 -5.19 -12.25
N ALA A 50 9.45 -4.66 -11.04
CA ALA A 50 10.33 -5.22 -10.03
C ALA A 50 9.66 -6.35 -9.22
N HIS A 51 8.34 -6.28 -9.12
CA HIS A 51 7.47 -7.24 -8.45
C HIS A 51 6.06 -7.16 -9.04
N GLY A 52 5.16 -8.01 -8.58
CA GLY A 52 3.72 -7.83 -8.77
C GLY A 52 2.92 -8.35 -7.59
N ASP A 53 1.74 -7.78 -7.41
CA ASP A 53 0.82 -8.11 -6.33
C ASP A 53 -0.44 -8.76 -6.89
N GLY A 54 -1.03 -9.67 -6.12
CA GLY A 54 -2.29 -10.32 -6.44
C GLY A 54 -3.47 -9.34 -6.39
N PHE A 55 -4.64 -9.83 -6.79
CA PHE A 55 -5.90 -9.09 -6.67
C PHE A 55 -6.40 -9.08 -5.21
N PRO A 56 -7.10 -8.04 -4.71
CA PRO A 56 -7.66 -8.06 -3.35
C PRO A 56 -8.54 -9.29 -3.05
N GLY A 57 -8.26 -9.96 -1.95
CA GLY A 57 -8.85 -11.25 -1.59
C GLY A 57 -8.08 -12.46 -2.13
N SER A 58 -6.87 -12.27 -2.67
CA SER A 58 -5.94 -13.36 -3.00
C SER A 58 -4.91 -13.64 -1.90
N GLU A 59 -4.86 -12.76 -0.91
CA GLU A 59 -4.08 -12.93 0.30
C GLU A 59 -4.46 -14.20 1.08
N ARG A 60 -3.48 -14.70 1.83
CA ARG A 60 -3.65 -15.83 2.73
C ARG A 60 -3.74 -15.32 4.16
N THR A 61 -4.84 -15.59 4.86
CA THR A 61 -4.90 -15.39 6.31
C THR A 61 -3.88 -16.30 6.98
N ILE A 62 -3.07 -15.75 7.89
CA ILE A 62 -2.00 -16.47 8.58
C ILE A 62 -2.14 -16.35 10.10
N ASP A 63 -1.57 -17.30 10.82
CA ASP A 63 -1.37 -17.13 12.26
C ASP A 63 -0.29 -16.05 12.49
N PRO A 64 -0.46 -15.12 13.46
CA PRO A 64 0.58 -14.17 13.84
C PRO A 64 1.95 -14.79 14.14
N ALA A 65 2.01 -16.07 14.53
CA ALA A 65 3.26 -16.82 14.73
C ALA A 65 4.02 -17.10 13.41
N GLU A 66 3.37 -17.02 12.25
CA GLU A 66 4.01 -17.14 10.93
C GLU A 66 4.68 -15.83 10.47
N LEU A 67 4.49 -14.72 11.20
CA LEU A 67 5.09 -13.44 10.85
C LEU A 67 6.61 -13.48 10.97
N PRO A 68 7.35 -12.89 10.02
CA PRO A 68 8.78 -12.66 10.16
C PRO A 68 9.08 -11.88 11.44
N SER A 69 10.15 -12.26 12.16
CA SER A 69 10.56 -11.58 13.40
C SER A 69 10.80 -10.07 13.19
N ALA A 70 11.31 -9.69 12.01
CA ALA A 70 11.46 -8.30 11.61
C ALA A 70 10.12 -7.55 11.56
N ALA A 71 9.08 -8.16 10.97
CA ALA A 71 7.74 -7.58 10.92
C ALA A 71 7.18 -7.40 12.34
N VAL A 72 7.27 -8.43 13.19
CA VAL A 72 6.81 -8.38 14.59
C VAL A 72 7.50 -7.24 15.36
N ALA A 73 8.82 -7.14 15.24
CA ALA A 73 9.59 -6.10 15.93
C ALA A 73 9.20 -4.67 15.47
N LYS A 74 8.89 -4.48 14.18
CA LYS A 74 8.46 -3.19 13.63
C LYS A 74 7.02 -2.83 14.01
N TRP A 75 6.13 -3.82 14.04
CA TRP A 75 4.72 -3.62 14.33
C TRP A 75 4.42 -3.43 15.82
N ALA A 76 5.15 -4.11 16.72
CA ALA A 76 4.90 -4.09 18.15
C ALA A 76 4.59 -2.70 18.75
N PRO A 77 5.43 -1.65 18.54
CA PRO A 77 5.16 -0.32 19.12
C PRO A 77 3.94 0.38 18.50
N ILE A 78 3.56 0.05 17.26
CA ILE A 78 2.40 0.64 16.58
C ILE A 78 1.12 -0.07 17.05
N LEU A 79 1.16 -1.40 17.13
CA LEU A 79 0.05 -2.22 17.62
C LEU A 79 -0.31 -1.89 19.07
N GLU A 80 0.68 -1.63 19.93
CA GLU A 80 0.46 -1.16 21.29
C GLU A 80 -0.30 0.17 21.31
N GLN A 81 0.13 1.16 20.51
CA GLN A 81 -0.56 2.44 20.42
C GLN A 81 -1.98 2.30 19.84
N LEU A 82 -2.18 1.46 18.83
CA LEU A 82 -3.50 1.20 18.26
C LEU A 82 -4.45 0.57 19.30
N ARG A 83 -3.96 -0.40 20.08
CA ARG A 83 -4.71 -0.99 21.18
C ARG A 83 -5.10 0.05 22.23
N ASP A 84 -4.17 0.93 22.61
CA ASP A 84 -4.43 1.99 23.58
C ASP A 84 -5.47 3.02 23.06
N LEU A 85 -5.57 3.16 21.72
CA LEU A 85 -6.59 3.96 21.04
C LEU A 85 -7.93 3.23 20.85
N GLY A 86 -8.05 1.98 21.31
CA GLY A 86 -9.28 1.18 21.24
C GLY A 86 -9.46 0.40 19.93
N PHE A 87 -8.38 0.15 19.18
CA PHE A 87 -8.43 -0.77 18.04
C PHE A 87 -8.27 -2.22 18.49
N GLU A 88 -9.07 -3.09 17.90
CA GLU A 88 -9.10 -4.54 18.13
C GLU A 88 -8.65 -5.27 16.85
N PRO A 89 -7.89 -6.37 16.97
CA PRO A 89 -7.42 -7.12 15.81
C PRO A 89 -8.57 -7.80 15.07
N LEU A 90 -8.60 -7.68 13.74
CA LEU A 90 -9.51 -8.41 12.88
C LEU A 90 -8.83 -9.65 12.28
N ARG A 91 -7.75 -9.43 11.53
CA ARG A 91 -7.03 -10.50 10.82
C ARG A 91 -5.60 -10.10 10.48
N THR A 92 -4.76 -11.09 10.25
CA THR A 92 -3.41 -10.92 9.72
C THR A 92 -3.27 -11.77 8.45
N CYS A 93 -2.71 -11.18 7.41
CA CYS A 93 -2.61 -11.78 6.09
C CYS A 93 -1.19 -11.67 5.54
N GLN A 94 -0.86 -12.62 4.67
CA GLN A 94 0.27 -12.56 3.76
C GLN A 94 -0.26 -12.34 2.34
N ASP A 95 0.21 -11.27 1.70
CA ASP A 95 -0.23 -10.94 0.35
C ASP A 95 0.41 -11.89 -0.66
N GLN A 96 -0.37 -12.23 -1.68
CA GLN A 96 0.14 -13.01 -2.80
C GLN A 96 0.97 -12.11 -3.71
N THR A 97 2.29 -12.24 -3.64
CA THR A 97 3.23 -11.43 -4.42
C THR A 97 4.11 -12.30 -5.32
N VAL A 98 4.74 -11.69 -6.34
CA VAL A 98 5.73 -12.35 -7.19
C VAL A 98 6.94 -11.44 -7.41
N GLY A 99 8.14 -12.03 -7.39
CA GLY A 99 9.42 -11.32 -7.38
C GLY A 99 9.95 -11.19 -5.95
N ALA A 100 11.11 -10.54 -5.78
CA ALA A 100 11.76 -10.36 -4.48
C ALA A 100 11.03 -9.30 -3.61
N LYS A 101 9.78 -9.59 -3.24
CA LYS A 101 8.93 -8.79 -2.36
C LYS A 101 8.26 -9.73 -1.34
N LEU A 102 8.28 -9.32 -0.08
CA LEU A 102 7.44 -9.85 0.97
C LEU A 102 6.47 -8.75 1.40
N HIS A 103 5.21 -9.11 1.61
CA HIS A 103 4.20 -8.17 2.06
C HIS A 103 3.23 -8.89 2.98
N TYR A 104 3.15 -8.36 4.20
CA TYR A 104 2.25 -8.81 5.25
C TYR A 104 1.40 -7.63 5.69
N GLY A 105 0.15 -7.88 6.04
CA GLY A 105 -0.79 -6.89 6.54
C GLY A 105 -1.49 -7.38 7.79
N THR A 106 -1.77 -6.48 8.71
CA THR A 106 -2.68 -6.72 9.82
C THR A 106 -3.76 -5.65 9.84
N THR A 107 -5.01 -6.09 9.89
CA THR A 107 -6.18 -5.22 9.93
C THR A 107 -6.71 -5.21 11.35
N LEU A 108 -6.95 -4.01 11.86
CA LEU A 108 -7.58 -3.76 13.15
C LEU A 108 -8.76 -2.82 12.94
N TYR A 109 -9.75 -2.84 13.83
CA TYR A 109 -10.90 -1.95 13.76
C TYR A 109 -11.22 -1.36 15.13
N ASN A 110 -11.78 -0.15 15.13
CA ASN A 110 -12.24 0.52 16.33
C ASN A 110 -13.76 0.69 16.25
N PRO A 111 -14.54 -0.12 16.99
CA PRO A 111 -16.00 -0.10 16.90
C PRO A 111 -16.60 1.22 17.44
N THR A 112 -15.94 1.86 18.41
CA THR A 112 -16.40 3.15 18.96
C THR A 112 -16.03 4.33 18.08
N GLY A 113 -14.92 4.21 17.37
CA GLY A 113 -14.33 5.24 16.54
C GLY A 113 -14.73 5.18 15.08
N ASN A 114 -15.47 4.13 14.68
CA ASN A 114 -15.89 3.84 13.31
C ASN A 114 -14.73 3.88 12.30
N ALA A 115 -13.59 3.29 12.66
CA ALA A 115 -12.37 3.35 11.86
C ALA A 115 -11.70 1.97 11.74
N VAL A 116 -10.99 1.76 10.63
CA VAL A 116 -10.17 0.57 10.36
C VAL A 116 -8.71 0.99 10.17
N ALA A 117 -7.82 0.35 10.90
CA ALA A 117 -6.39 0.49 10.76
C ALA A 117 -5.84 -0.69 9.94
N ILE A 118 -5.12 -0.41 8.86
CA ILE A 118 -4.39 -1.42 8.07
C ILE A 118 -2.91 -1.11 8.23
N LEU A 119 -2.21 -1.97 8.97
CA LEU A 119 -0.78 -1.86 9.21
C LEU A 119 -0.06 -2.89 8.35
N GLU A 120 0.86 -2.43 7.51
CA GLU A 120 1.59 -3.31 6.61
C GLU A 120 3.05 -3.42 7.00
N TRP A 121 3.69 -4.49 6.55
CA TRP A 121 5.14 -4.62 6.51
C TRP A 121 5.50 -5.14 5.13
N THR A 122 6.30 -4.37 4.42
CA THR A 122 6.82 -4.73 3.12
C THR A 122 8.33 -4.84 3.21
N ARG A 123 8.91 -5.81 2.49
CA ARG A 123 10.35 -5.94 2.28
C ARG A 123 10.58 -6.24 0.82
N MET A 124 11.41 -5.46 0.14
CA MET A 124 11.68 -5.63 -1.28
C MET A 124 13.11 -5.25 -1.65
N ALA A 125 13.61 -5.76 -2.78
CA ALA A 125 14.92 -5.35 -3.30
C ALA A 125 14.91 -3.88 -3.74
N GLY A 126 15.86 -3.09 -3.23
CA GLY A 126 16.11 -1.70 -3.58
C GLY A 126 17.52 -1.48 -4.14
N ALA A 127 17.84 -0.23 -4.51
CA ALA A 127 19.11 0.10 -5.17
C ALA A 127 20.36 -0.11 -4.28
N GLY A 128 20.18 -0.18 -2.96
CA GLY A 128 21.23 -0.37 -1.96
C GLY A 128 21.10 -1.65 -1.13
N GLY A 129 20.30 -2.63 -1.58
CA GLY A 129 19.96 -3.84 -0.81
C GLY A 129 18.47 -3.89 -0.47
N PHE A 130 18.09 -4.72 0.50
CA PHE A 130 16.69 -4.83 0.91
C PHE A 130 16.20 -3.55 1.59
N GLU A 131 15.08 -3.04 1.09
CA GLU A 131 14.33 -1.96 1.69
C GLU A 131 13.08 -2.53 2.36
N GLU A 132 12.93 -2.26 3.65
CA GLU A 132 11.67 -2.53 4.35
C GLU A 132 10.83 -1.28 4.37
N ASN A 133 9.50 -1.37 4.50
CA ASN A 133 8.61 -0.27 4.85
C ASN A 133 7.48 -0.76 5.76
N THR A 134 6.84 0.16 6.47
CA THR A 134 5.81 -0.17 7.48
C THR A 134 4.70 0.89 7.45
N PRO A 135 3.99 1.04 6.31
CA PRO A 135 2.93 2.02 6.21
C PRO A 135 1.74 1.62 7.09
N LEU A 136 1.02 2.62 7.56
CA LEU A 136 -0.24 2.45 8.28
C LEU A 136 -1.30 3.30 7.58
N GLU A 137 -2.48 2.73 7.39
CA GLU A 137 -3.64 3.46 6.89
C GLU A 137 -4.74 3.46 7.95
N LEU A 138 -5.31 4.63 8.21
CA LEU A 138 -6.57 4.76 8.95
C LEU A 138 -7.68 5.05 7.95
N ASN A 139 -8.70 4.21 7.93
CA ASN A 139 -9.82 4.25 6.99
C ASN A 139 -11.12 4.48 7.77
N ALA A 140 -11.96 5.39 7.28
CA ALA A 140 -13.36 5.48 7.66
C ALA A 140 -14.22 5.45 6.41
N TYR A 141 -15.22 4.58 6.39
CA TYR A 141 -16.03 4.31 5.21
C TYR A 141 -17.27 5.18 5.21
N ILE A 142 -17.54 5.88 4.11
CA ILE A 142 -18.64 6.85 4.03
C ILE A 142 -19.79 6.26 3.21
N ASP A 143 -21.02 6.41 3.72
CA ASP A 143 -22.21 6.02 2.97
C ASP A 143 -22.49 7.06 1.87
N GLY A 144 -22.58 6.59 0.62
CA GLY A 144 -22.84 7.44 -0.55
C GLY A 144 -21.75 8.47 -0.91
N GLY A 145 -20.58 8.43 -0.25
CA GLY A 145 -19.49 9.39 -0.47
C GLY A 145 -18.10 8.75 -0.54
N PRO A 146 -17.05 9.55 -0.78
CA PRO A 146 -15.67 9.06 -0.77
C PRO A 146 -15.25 8.71 0.66
N ASP A 147 -14.57 7.58 0.80
CA ASP A 147 -13.97 7.12 2.04
C ASP A 147 -12.92 8.11 2.54
N ILE A 148 -12.75 8.23 3.85
CA ILE A 148 -11.69 9.02 4.45
C ILE A 148 -10.49 8.13 4.72
N VAL A 149 -9.37 8.43 4.07
CA VAL A 149 -8.12 7.67 4.26
C VAL A 149 -7.03 8.60 4.79
N THR A 150 -6.39 8.18 5.87
CA THR A 150 -5.20 8.82 6.43
C THR A 150 -4.03 7.86 6.34
N GLY A 151 -3.15 8.11 5.37
CA GLY A 151 -1.92 7.35 5.19
C GLY A 151 -0.84 7.85 6.14
N VAL A 152 -0.09 6.95 6.73
CA VAL A 152 1.05 7.22 7.61
C VAL A 152 2.25 6.52 7.00
N VAL A 153 3.06 7.31 6.30
CA VAL A 153 4.14 6.83 5.43
C VAL A 153 5.44 7.55 5.77
N ARG A 154 6.56 7.12 5.19
CA ARG A 154 7.82 7.86 5.37
C ARG A 154 7.67 9.25 4.76
N ARG A 155 8.33 10.24 5.37
CA ARG A 155 8.34 11.62 4.86
C ARG A 155 8.63 11.74 3.36
N GLN A 156 9.56 10.94 2.85
CA GLN A 156 9.93 10.95 1.42
C GLN A 156 8.83 10.41 0.50
N ASP A 157 7.94 9.56 1.01
CA ASP A 157 6.89 8.88 0.23
C ASP A 157 5.60 9.70 0.18
N ILE A 158 5.45 10.73 1.04
CA ILE A 158 4.26 11.59 1.08
C ILE A 158 3.95 12.19 -0.30
N ALA A 159 4.97 12.69 -1.00
CA ALA A 159 4.78 13.27 -2.33
C ALA A 159 4.36 12.22 -3.38
N MET A 160 4.66 10.93 -3.15
CA MET A 160 4.18 9.84 -3.99
C MET A 160 2.75 9.44 -3.66
N ALA A 161 2.31 9.56 -2.40
CA ALA A 161 0.92 9.29 -2.03
C ALA A 161 -0.08 10.22 -2.76
N ASP A 162 0.32 11.46 -3.09
CA ASP A 162 -0.47 12.38 -3.93
C ASP A 162 -0.73 11.85 -5.36
N LEU A 163 -0.01 10.82 -5.81
CA LEU A 163 -0.24 10.17 -7.11
C LEU A 163 -1.46 9.26 -7.09
N VAL A 164 -1.79 8.71 -5.92
CA VAL A 164 -2.86 7.74 -5.71
C VAL A 164 -4.04 8.51 -5.16
N GLN A 165 -4.66 9.30 -6.02
CA GLN A 165 -5.93 9.96 -5.72
C GLN A 165 -6.98 9.28 -6.58
N ILE A 166 -7.98 8.71 -5.92
CA ILE A 166 -9.07 7.96 -6.51
C ILE A 166 -10.39 8.63 -6.10
N GLU A 167 -11.41 8.53 -6.94
CA GLU A 167 -12.68 9.24 -6.70
C GLU A 167 -13.41 8.68 -5.48
N SER A 168 -13.21 7.40 -5.18
CA SER A 168 -13.78 6.74 -4.00
C SER A 168 -13.12 7.08 -2.67
N ALA A 169 -12.01 7.84 -2.62
CA ALA A 169 -11.33 8.10 -1.37
C ALA A 169 -10.65 9.48 -1.30
N GLU A 170 -10.91 10.20 -0.21
CA GLU A 170 -10.16 11.38 0.20
C GLU A 170 -8.91 10.94 0.98
N ILE A 171 -7.77 10.88 0.29
CA ILE A 171 -6.50 10.41 0.87
C ILE A 171 -5.64 11.60 1.28
N VAL A 172 -5.22 11.63 2.55
CA VAL A 172 -4.19 12.55 3.06
C VAL A 172 -3.11 11.74 3.74
N SER A 173 -1.84 12.02 3.40
CA SER A 173 -0.70 11.30 3.96
C SER A 173 0.15 12.15 4.89
N PHE A 174 0.62 11.54 5.96
CA PHE A 174 1.46 12.15 6.99
C PHE A 174 2.74 11.37 7.22
N ASP A 175 3.74 12.06 7.78
CA ASP A 175 5.01 11.48 8.19
C ASP A 175 4.78 10.51 9.37
N ASN A 176 5.31 9.29 9.27
CA ASN A 176 5.24 8.24 10.28
C ASN A 176 6.00 8.54 11.58
N ARG A 177 6.70 9.68 11.64
CA ARG A 177 7.30 10.21 12.88
C ARG A 177 6.31 10.97 13.76
N ARG A 178 5.12 11.31 13.25
CA ARG A 178 4.10 12.01 14.05
C ARG A 178 3.45 11.04 15.06
N PRO A 179 3.06 11.52 16.26
CA PRO A 179 2.38 10.68 17.25
C PRO A 179 1.07 10.12 16.70
N LEU A 180 0.84 8.81 16.86
CA LEU A 180 -0.33 8.13 16.28
C LEU A 180 -1.66 8.67 16.84
N GLY A 181 -1.70 9.01 18.13
CA GLY A 181 -2.88 9.61 18.75
C GLY A 181 -3.29 10.93 18.12
N GLU A 182 -2.34 11.78 17.72
CA GLU A 182 -2.64 13.03 17.00
C GLU A 182 -3.17 12.76 15.59
N LEU A 183 -2.56 11.80 14.89
CA LEU A 183 -2.99 11.42 13.54
C LEU A 183 -4.41 10.83 13.56
N TYR A 184 -4.73 10.02 14.56
CA TYR A 184 -6.06 9.46 14.74
C TYR A 184 -7.09 10.52 15.14
N ALA A 185 -6.74 11.48 16.00
CA ALA A 185 -7.60 12.61 16.32
C ALA A 185 -7.91 13.45 15.06
N GLN A 186 -6.91 13.73 14.23
CA GLN A 186 -7.10 14.43 12.94
C GLN A 186 -7.95 13.61 11.96
N HIS A 187 -7.75 12.29 11.91
CA HIS A 187 -8.60 11.40 11.11
C HIS A 187 -10.07 11.51 11.52
N ARG A 188 -10.35 11.45 12.83
CA ARG A 188 -11.71 11.61 13.37
C ARG A 188 -12.31 12.99 13.09
N GLU A 189 -11.52 14.04 13.18
CA GLU A 189 -11.95 15.40 12.82
C GLU A 189 -12.37 15.49 11.35
N ARG A 190 -11.61 14.87 10.43
CA ARG A 190 -11.97 14.80 9.00
C ARG A 190 -13.26 14.02 8.73
N CYS A 191 -13.61 13.10 9.62
CA CYS A 191 -14.86 12.34 9.56
C CYS A 191 -16.05 13.09 10.16
N ALA A 192 -15.81 14.19 10.90
CA ALA A 192 -16.87 14.92 11.58
C ALA A 192 -17.88 15.50 10.57
N GLY A 193 -19.16 15.24 10.80
CA GLY A 193 -20.25 15.69 9.93
C GLY A 193 -20.42 14.86 8.63
N LYS A 194 -19.70 13.75 8.48
CA LYS A 194 -19.90 12.77 7.40
C LYS A 194 -20.75 11.60 7.90
N ASP A 195 -21.48 10.96 6.98
CA ASP A 195 -22.26 9.75 7.26
C ASP A 195 -21.34 8.53 7.27
N VAL A 196 -20.56 8.40 8.34
CA VAL A 196 -19.62 7.29 8.53
C VAL A 196 -20.38 6.01 8.83
N ILE A 197 -20.12 4.96 8.04
CA ILE A 197 -20.65 3.61 8.25
C ILE A 197 -20.06 3.06 9.56
N ALA A 198 -20.92 2.64 10.48
CA ALA A 198 -20.48 2.00 11.72
C ALA A 198 -19.77 0.68 11.41
N VAL A 199 -18.60 0.46 12.02
CA VAL A 199 -17.86 -0.81 11.92
C VAL A 199 -18.04 -1.63 13.18
N GLY A 200 -18.37 -2.91 12.99
CA GLY A 200 -18.51 -3.92 14.01
C GLY A 200 -17.98 -5.25 13.51
N GLU A 201 -17.79 -6.21 14.42
CA GLU A 201 -17.29 -7.54 14.09
C GLU A 201 -18.13 -8.21 12.99
N GLU A 202 -19.44 -7.95 12.97
CA GLU A 202 -20.40 -8.54 12.04
C GLU A 202 -20.31 -8.03 10.60
N ASN A 203 -19.73 -6.85 10.36
CA ASN A 203 -19.73 -6.22 9.04
C ASN A 203 -18.35 -5.77 8.54
N VAL A 204 -17.36 -5.63 9.43
CA VAL A 204 -16.11 -4.95 9.11
C VAL A 204 -15.32 -5.68 8.04
N GLU A 205 -15.27 -7.01 8.07
CA GLU A 205 -14.51 -7.79 7.10
C GLU A 205 -15.06 -7.63 5.68
N ALA A 206 -16.37 -7.84 5.51
CA ALA A 206 -17.04 -7.69 4.21
C ALA A 206 -16.92 -6.24 3.68
N LEU A 207 -16.99 -5.25 4.57
CA LEU A 207 -16.85 -3.84 4.20
C LEU A 207 -15.43 -3.52 3.73
N VAL A 208 -14.41 -3.96 4.47
CA VAL A 208 -13.00 -3.77 4.10
C VAL A 208 -12.72 -4.40 2.73
N ASP A 209 -13.16 -5.65 2.51
CA ASP A 209 -12.94 -6.37 1.25
C ASP A 209 -13.63 -5.70 0.07
N ALA A 210 -14.89 -5.27 0.25
CA ALA A 210 -15.64 -4.58 -0.79
C ALA A 210 -14.96 -3.26 -1.18
N ARG A 211 -14.52 -2.47 -0.19
CA ARG A 211 -13.87 -1.18 -0.42
C ARG A 211 -12.46 -1.33 -0.99
N ALA A 212 -11.72 -2.37 -0.61
CA ALA A 212 -10.42 -2.68 -1.22
C ALA A 212 -10.58 -3.03 -2.70
N ARG A 213 -11.58 -3.87 -3.05
CA ARG A 213 -11.90 -4.22 -4.46
C ARG A 213 -12.30 -2.99 -5.27
N GLN A 214 -13.18 -2.15 -4.72
CA GLN A 214 -13.59 -0.91 -5.38
C GLN A 214 -12.38 -0.03 -5.73
N ARG A 215 -11.50 0.23 -4.74
CA ARG A 215 -10.30 1.06 -4.94
C ARG A 215 -9.33 0.45 -5.96
N PHE A 216 -9.12 -0.87 -5.90
CA PHE A 216 -8.29 -1.58 -6.87
C PHE A 216 -8.85 -1.46 -8.29
N ASP A 217 -10.15 -1.65 -8.49
CA ASP A 217 -10.80 -1.55 -9.79
C ASP A 217 -10.69 -0.13 -10.37
N GLU A 218 -10.80 0.91 -9.55
CA GLU A 218 -10.58 2.31 -9.96
C GLU A 218 -9.12 2.55 -10.39
N LEU A 219 -8.15 1.99 -9.68
CA LEU A 219 -6.74 2.08 -10.06
C LEU A 219 -6.45 1.34 -11.37
N LEU A 220 -7.12 0.21 -11.62
CA LEU A 220 -7.04 -0.52 -12.88
C LEU A 220 -7.68 0.28 -14.04
N GLN A 221 -8.85 0.87 -13.81
CA GLN A 221 -9.58 1.67 -14.80
C GLN A 221 -8.86 2.96 -15.18
N SER A 222 -8.26 3.66 -14.21
CA SER A 222 -7.40 4.82 -14.47
C SER A 222 -6.11 4.45 -15.21
N GLY A 223 -5.77 3.15 -15.22
CA GLY A 223 -4.56 2.57 -15.80
C GLY A 223 -3.32 2.81 -14.96
N LEU A 224 -3.48 3.24 -13.70
CA LEU A 224 -2.39 3.34 -12.71
C LEU A 224 -1.89 1.95 -12.33
N LEU A 225 -2.75 0.94 -12.35
CA LEU A 225 -2.35 -0.47 -12.30
C LEU A 225 -2.43 -1.09 -13.70
N ARG A 226 -1.56 -2.08 -13.93
CA ARG A 226 -1.62 -2.95 -15.10
C ARG A 226 -1.37 -4.39 -14.69
N GLU A 227 -1.95 -5.31 -15.43
CA GLU A 227 -1.61 -6.72 -15.30
C GLU A 227 -0.21 -7.00 -15.87
N LEU A 228 0.51 -7.91 -15.21
CA LEU A 228 1.77 -8.45 -15.69
C LEU A 228 1.56 -9.47 -16.80
N SER A 229 2.43 -9.46 -17.81
CA SER A 229 2.41 -10.52 -18.82
C SER A 229 2.93 -11.85 -18.26
N PRO A 230 2.60 -13.00 -18.88
CA PRO A 230 3.15 -14.29 -18.46
C PRO A 230 4.68 -14.33 -18.43
N ASP A 231 5.35 -13.62 -19.35
CA ASP A 231 6.81 -13.56 -19.40
C ASP A 231 7.39 -12.69 -18.28
N GLU A 232 6.70 -11.61 -17.89
CA GLU A 232 7.06 -10.82 -16.72
C GLU A 232 6.95 -11.65 -15.44
N VAL A 233 5.84 -12.40 -15.28
CA VAL A 233 5.64 -13.29 -14.13
C VAL A 233 6.73 -14.35 -14.05
N LYS A 234 7.07 -15.03 -15.17
CA LYS A 234 8.16 -16.01 -15.20
C LYS A 234 9.51 -15.42 -14.81
N ARG A 235 9.83 -14.24 -15.33
CA ARG A 235 11.09 -13.54 -14.99
C ARG A 235 11.14 -13.19 -13.50
N LEU A 236 10.05 -12.68 -12.93
CA LEU A 236 9.96 -12.32 -11.52
C LEU A 236 10.06 -13.55 -10.61
N ALA A 237 9.34 -14.63 -10.94
CA ALA A 237 9.41 -15.88 -10.20
C ALA A 237 10.82 -16.49 -10.20
N ALA A 238 11.60 -16.30 -11.26
CA ALA A 238 12.99 -16.74 -11.31
C ALA A 238 13.93 -15.94 -10.38
N ALA A 239 13.62 -14.67 -10.13
CA ALA A 239 14.37 -13.84 -9.18
C ALA A 239 14.06 -14.20 -7.71
N ASP A 240 12.82 -14.64 -7.45
CA ASP A 240 12.32 -15.04 -6.13
C ASP A 240 13.08 -16.26 -5.55
N VAL A 241 13.43 -17.23 -6.41
CA VAL A 241 14.15 -18.46 -6.03
C VAL A 241 15.63 -18.21 -5.68
N GLY A 242 16.22 -17.12 -6.17
CA GLY A 242 17.63 -16.81 -5.93
C GLY A 242 17.96 -16.34 -4.51
N GLU A 243 16.98 -15.78 -3.79
CA GLU A 243 17.21 -15.01 -2.56
C GLU A 243 16.61 -15.64 -1.28
N LEU A 244 15.71 -16.64 -1.41
CA LEU A 244 15.24 -17.46 -0.29
C LEU A 244 16.35 -18.38 0.29
N HIS A 245 17.45 -18.57 -0.43
CA HIS A 245 18.58 -19.40 -0.01
C HIS A 245 19.65 -18.68 0.84
N ASP A 246 19.57 -17.35 0.96
CA ASP A 246 20.50 -16.54 1.75
C ASP A 246 19.90 -16.04 3.09
N CYS A 247 18.75 -16.60 3.50
CA CYS A 247 18.12 -16.36 4.82
C CYS A 247 18.32 -17.55 5.78
#